data_AF-A0A8H6PAJ8-F1
#
_entry.id   AF-A0A8H6PAJ8-F1
#
_cell.length_a   1.000
_cell.length_b   1.000
_cell.length_c   1.000
_cell.angle_alpha   90.00
_cell.angle_beta   90.00
_cell.angle_gamma   90.00
#
_symmetry.space_group_name_H-M   'P 1'
#
loop_
_entity.id
_entity.type
_entity.pdbx_description
1 polymer ?
#
loop_
_entity_poly.entity_id
_entity_poly.type
_entity_poly.pdbx_seq_one_letter_code
_entity_poly.pdbx_strand_id
1 'polypeptide(L)'
;MSDPHSNPNPSFGFPTPPDSPRKRRTLLRESEESEGTMEIEQYLTSCDPYRSTNLPHFWPYPLMYTRSEELQRTLLPIDDDIRTILRTHGLPEHRHMPFIAQKPHYPGGDTAVKLLYVMLLAEDNHPRRLGPAKDALARLLNEKSVTDMFIEIVNIDLCFQPSLFPMSREHGLVVGFQEGKQRIIDLLQATLGDSWRLLCPFNVGRVESEARPAVVILVDPLTRANWSVEVEFIPGIVDFLKDGSFAGKMDRPAMGASVGIRGDSDTNSGTLGGFVTLTKGDKVLKGFLTNYHVFMAAANTEVECFSRLDTQATQSDLDEKISNMDQSIEIVSNKILDRQAMGSGSTTTGLRTQLDHLKSLVDGWRRERQNVSQMPHPMGEVTAAALKLRQASAMGQKHVYTGRAKTESDSFVEDGDSGSFVVDTDGNVCGLIFGGFSGRCGPSSGDNYYVNAGLVTPISDVAKSVKLRTVRKDHAAYAPVEPFSEGLEASSHP
;
A
#
# COMPACT_ATOMS: atom_id res chain seq x y z
N MET A 1 55.81 43.81 13.27
CA MET A 1 56.45 42.63 12.64
C MET A 1 56.58 41.62 13.76
N SER A 2 55.75 40.60 13.93
CA SER A 2 55.00 39.78 12.96
C SER A 2 53.82 39.12 13.69
N ASP A 3 52.64 39.12 13.09
CA ASP A 3 51.43 38.44 13.62
C ASP A 3 51.45 36.94 13.24
N PRO A 4 51.06 36.02 14.14
CA PRO A 4 50.96 34.60 13.82
C PRO A 4 49.63 34.32 13.11
N HIS A 5 49.73 33.86 11.87
CA HIS A 5 48.62 33.39 11.06
C HIS A 5 47.81 32.30 11.78
N SER A 6 46.56 32.65 12.10
CA SER A 6 45.49 31.70 12.38
C SER A 6 45.16 30.91 11.11
N ASN A 7 45.43 29.61 11.17
CA ASN A 7 45.00 28.66 10.14
C ASN A 7 43.45 28.60 10.16
N PRO A 8 42.75 28.91 9.06
CA PRO A 8 41.32 28.68 8.99
C PRO A 8 41.09 27.17 8.96
N ASN A 9 40.28 26.69 9.91
CA ASN A 9 39.75 25.34 9.92
C ASN A 9 39.21 25.00 8.51
N PRO A 10 39.59 23.87 7.90
CA PRO A 10 38.99 23.46 6.65
C PRO A 10 37.50 23.24 6.90
N SER A 11 36.67 24.04 6.25
CA SER A 11 35.24 23.76 6.20
C SER A 11 35.08 22.37 5.61
N PHE A 12 34.75 21.38 6.44
CA PHE A 12 34.25 20.10 5.97
C PHE A 12 32.94 20.40 5.25
N GLY A 13 33.03 20.68 3.94
CA GLY A 13 31.86 20.82 3.09
C GLY A 13 31.02 19.56 3.26
N PHE A 14 29.77 19.74 3.69
CA PHE A 14 28.86 18.63 3.83
C PHE A 14 28.76 17.94 2.47
N PRO A 15 29.20 16.68 2.34
CA PRO A 15 29.12 15.97 1.09
C PRO A 15 27.65 15.80 0.75
N THR A 16 27.27 16.29 -0.43
CA THR A 16 25.94 16.08 -0.99
C THR A 16 25.69 14.56 -1.00
N PRO A 17 24.62 14.07 -0.36
CA PRO A 17 24.31 12.65 -0.39
C PRO A 17 24.21 12.21 -1.87
N PRO A 18 24.74 11.04 -2.27
CA PRO A 18 24.61 10.58 -3.65
C PRO A 18 23.15 10.63 -4.10
N ASP A 19 22.88 11.10 -5.33
CA ASP A 19 21.55 11.50 -5.84
C ASP A 19 20.45 10.43 -5.78
N SER A 20 20.76 9.18 -5.39
CA SER A 20 19.73 8.17 -5.13
C SER A 20 20.22 7.03 -4.22
N PRO A 21 19.31 6.39 -3.45
CA PRO A 21 19.60 5.16 -2.70
C PRO A 21 20.25 4.07 -3.55
N ARG A 22 19.92 3.99 -4.85
CA ARG A 22 20.53 3.05 -5.80
C ARG A 22 22.00 3.32 -6.07
N LYS A 23 22.40 4.57 -6.38
CA LYS A 23 23.82 4.93 -6.58
C LYS A 23 24.65 4.64 -5.34
N ARG A 24 24.09 4.87 -4.15
CA ARG A 24 24.78 4.59 -2.89
C ARG A 24 24.89 3.10 -2.59
N ARG A 25 23.83 2.32 -2.82
CA ARG A 25 23.89 0.86 -2.75
C ARG A 25 24.92 0.30 -3.74
N THR A 26 25.10 0.93 -4.89
CA THR A 26 26.17 0.56 -5.83
C THR A 26 27.55 0.78 -5.21
N LEU A 27 27.79 1.95 -4.60
CA LEU A 27 29.06 2.25 -3.90
C LEU A 27 29.31 1.37 -2.65
N LEU A 28 28.25 1.01 -1.91
CA LEU A 28 28.37 0.10 -0.77
C LEU A 28 28.50 -1.37 -1.22
N ARG A 29 27.94 -1.73 -2.39
CA ARG A 29 28.15 -3.04 -3.03
C ARG A 29 29.59 -3.24 -3.50
N GLU A 30 30.31 -2.15 -3.79
CA GLU A 30 31.74 -2.20 -4.12
C GLU A 30 32.62 -2.41 -2.87
N SER A 31 32.05 -2.45 -1.66
CA SER A 31 32.80 -2.85 -0.47
C SER A 31 32.81 -4.38 -0.33
N GLU A 32 33.97 -4.92 0.05
CA GLU A 32 34.20 -6.34 0.37
C GLU A 32 33.20 -6.87 1.43
N GLU A 33 32.54 -6.00 2.18
CA GLU A 33 31.56 -6.36 3.22
C GLU A 33 30.25 -6.95 2.65
N SER A 34 29.96 -6.71 1.37
CA SER A 34 28.76 -7.21 0.69
C SER A 34 29.02 -8.44 -0.19
N GLU A 35 30.28 -8.85 -0.32
CA GLU A 35 30.67 -10.04 -1.08
C GLU A 35 30.56 -11.32 -0.24
N GLY A 36 30.15 -12.40 -0.89
CA GLY A 36 30.10 -13.73 -0.28
C GLY A 36 28.71 -14.15 0.19
N THR A 37 28.63 -15.39 0.69
CA THR A 37 27.36 -16.00 1.09
C THR A 37 26.93 -15.51 2.46
N MET A 38 25.87 -14.70 2.50
CA MET A 38 25.29 -14.16 3.73
C MET A 38 23.77 -14.26 3.76
N GLU A 39 23.17 -14.09 4.93
CA GLU A 39 21.72 -14.00 5.09
C GLU A 39 21.17 -12.72 4.43
N ILE A 40 19.95 -12.77 3.87
CA ILE A 40 19.33 -11.62 3.22
C ILE A 40 19.20 -10.42 4.16
N GLU A 41 18.97 -10.66 5.45
CA GLU A 41 18.87 -9.64 6.50
C GLU A 41 20.22 -8.98 6.76
N GLN A 42 21.30 -9.75 6.77
CA GLN A 42 22.65 -9.21 6.89
C GLN A 42 22.98 -8.32 5.70
N TYR A 43 22.64 -8.77 4.48
CA TYR A 43 22.81 -7.98 3.27
C TYR A 43 22.01 -6.67 3.34
N LEU A 44 20.73 -6.70 3.71
CA LEU A 44 19.92 -5.49 3.83
C LEU A 44 20.42 -4.54 4.91
N THR A 45 20.94 -5.07 6.02
CA THR A 45 21.56 -4.26 7.09
C THR A 45 22.76 -3.50 6.56
N SER A 46 23.63 -4.16 5.78
CA SER A 46 24.79 -3.52 5.16
C SER A 46 24.39 -2.45 4.13
N CYS A 47 23.22 -2.61 3.51
CA CYS A 47 22.71 -1.70 2.48
C CYS A 47 21.98 -0.46 3.02
N ASP A 48 21.62 -0.43 4.30
CA ASP A 48 20.84 0.67 4.91
C ASP A 48 21.69 1.48 5.91
N PRO A 49 22.50 2.47 5.43
CA PRO A 49 23.35 3.28 6.29
C PRO A 49 22.57 4.26 7.18
N TYR A 50 21.25 4.37 6.97
CA TYR A 50 20.36 5.26 7.69
C TYR A 50 19.69 4.60 8.90
N ARG A 51 20.12 3.38 9.21
CA ARG A 51 19.64 2.59 10.32
C ARG A 51 20.82 2.01 11.09
N SER A 52 20.68 1.95 12.41
CA SER A 52 21.62 1.28 13.28
C SER A 52 20.85 0.65 14.43
N THR A 53 20.95 -0.67 14.56
CA THR A 53 20.25 -1.42 15.61
C THR A 53 21.13 -2.53 16.18
N ASN A 54 20.87 -2.91 17.43
CA ASN A 54 21.43 -4.11 18.06
C ASN A 54 20.38 -5.21 18.21
N LEU A 55 19.19 -5.03 17.62
CA LEU A 55 18.16 -6.05 17.57
C LEU A 55 18.60 -7.16 16.60
N PRO A 56 18.74 -8.42 17.06
CA PRO A 56 19.04 -9.53 16.17
C PRO A 56 17.88 -9.76 15.19
N HIS A 57 18.20 -10.08 13.93
CA HIS A 57 17.22 -10.44 12.89
C HIS A 57 16.09 -9.39 12.70
N PHE A 58 16.42 -8.10 12.74
CA PHE A 58 15.42 -7.03 12.69
C PHE A 58 14.65 -6.89 11.37
N TRP A 59 15.17 -7.45 10.26
CA TRP A 59 14.51 -7.45 8.96
C TRP A 59 13.51 -8.59 8.80
N PRO A 60 12.55 -8.52 7.86
CA PRO A 60 11.88 -7.38 7.24
C PRO A 60 11.12 -6.44 8.17
N TYR A 61 10.89 -5.22 7.67
CA TYR A 61 9.86 -4.29 8.15
C TYR A 61 8.52 -4.53 7.43
N PRO A 62 7.39 -4.10 8.02
CA PRO A 62 7.27 -3.35 9.28
C PRO A 62 7.36 -4.22 10.55
N LEU A 63 7.91 -3.64 11.61
CA LEU A 63 7.73 -4.16 12.98
C LEU A 63 6.38 -3.65 13.51
N MET A 64 5.67 -4.49 14.25
CA MET A 64 4.53 -4.05 15.04
C MET A 64 5.02 -3.36 16.31
N TYR A 65 4.79 -2.07 16.42
CA TYR A 65 5.17 -1.27 17.58
C TYR A 65 3.96 -1.04 18.50
N THR A 66 4.07 -1.47 19.75
CA THR A 66 3.09 -1.18 20.80
C THR A 66 3.72 -0.26 21.84
N ARG A 67 3.10 0.89 22.12
CA ARG A 67 3.57 1.79 23.19
C ARG A 67 3.44 1.10 24.54
N SER A 68 4.42 1.30 25.42
CA SER A 68 4.39 0.77 26.78
C SER A 68 4.69 1.86 27.80
N GLU A 69 3.68 2.21 28.60
CA GLU A 69 3.83 3.14 29.73
C GLU A 69 4.78 2.60 30.80
N GLU A 70 4.85 1.27 30.93
CA GLU A 70 5.80 0.62 31.84
C GLU A 70 7.24 0.93 31.44
N LEU A 71 7.57 0.74 30.15
CA LEU A 71 8.90 1.08 29.66
C LEU A 71 9.19 2.57 29.76
N GLN A 72 8.18 3.43 29.53
CA GLN A 72 8.33 4.86 29.72
C GLN A 72 8.67 5.21 31.17
N ARG A 73 8.01 4.57 32.14
CA ARG A 73 8.34 4.72 33.57
C ARG A 73 9.74 4.19 33.90
N THR A 74 10.17 3.08 33.28
CA THR A 74 11.52 2.53 33.43
C THR A 74 12.61 3.48 32.94
N LEU A 75 12.37 4.19 31.82
CA LEU A 75 13.35 5.10 31.23
C LEU A 75 13.34 6.50 31.83
N LEU A 76 12.26 6.92 32.50
CA LEU A 76 12.13 8.25 33.07
C LEU A 76 13.31 8.68 33.98
N PRO A 77 13.86 7.82 34.86
CA PRO A 77 15.00 8.20 35.71
C PRO A 77 16.32 8.42 34.95
N ILE A 78 16.42 8.01 33.69
CA ILE A 78 17.62 8.08 32.86
C ILE A 78 17.40 8.89 31.58
N ASP A 79 16.26 9.59 31.47
CA ASP A 79 15.88 10.37 30.29
C ASP A 79 16.92 11.46 29.96
N ASP A 80 17.41 12.17 30.99
CA ASP A 80 18.44 13.21 30.83
C ASP A 80 19.78 12.64 30.34
N ASP A 81 20.14 11.43 30.80
CA ASP A 81 21.35 10.73 30.34
C ASP A 81 21.19 10.34 28.86
N ILE A 82 20.03 9.84 28.44
CA ILE A 82 19.69 9.54 27.04
C ILE A 82 19.81 10.80 26.17
N ARG A 83 19.18 11.90 26.59
CA ARG A 83 19.24 13.20 25.88
C ARG A 83 20.67 13.70 25.75
N THR A 84 21.47 13.55 26.81
CA THR A 84 22.88 13.93 26.80
C THR A 84 23.66 13.13 25.77
N ILE A 85 23.48 11.80 25.71
CA ILE A 85 24.12 10.97 24.68
C ILE A 85 23.68 11.40 23.28
N LEU A 86 22.37 11.57 23.04
CA LEU A 86 21.86 12.02 21.74
C LEU A 86 22.49 13.35 21.32
N ARG A 87 22.52 14.35 22.22
CA ARG A 87 23.16 15.65 22.00
C ARG A 87 24.65 15.52 21.69
N THR A 88 25.39 14.75 22.48
CA THR A 88 26.83 14.52 22.28
C THR A 88 27.13 13.90 20.91
N HIS A 89 26.22 13.08 20.39
CA HIS A 89 26.33 12.48 19.07
C HIS A 89 25.69 13.31 17.95
N GLY A 90 25.19 14.51 18.23
CA GLY A 90 24.55 15.38 17.23
C GLY A 90 23.22 14.83 16.72
N LEU A 91 22.45 14.15 17.58
CA LEU A 91 21.11 13.64 17.29
C LEU A 91 20.03 14.47 18.03
N PRO A 92 18.78 14.51 17.54
CA PRO A 92 17.68 15.19 18.21
C PRO A 92 17.38 14.61 19.60
N GLU A 93 17.30 15.46 20.61
CA GLU A 93 17.15 15.05 22.02
C GLU A 93 15.76 14.54 22.39
N HIS A 94 14.72 14.85 21.61
CA HIS A 94 13.31 14.60 22.00
C HIS A 94 12.62 13.56 21.13
N ARG A 95 13.37 12.81 20.31
CA ARG A 95 12.82 11.86 19.35
C ARG A 95 13.14 10.41 19.70
N HIS A 96 13.18 10.09 20.99
CA HIS A 96 13.29 8.72 21.49
C HIS A 96 11.99 8.27 22.16
N MET A 97 11.57 7.05 21.86
CA MET A 97 10.36 6.46 22.43
C MET A 97 10.59 4.97 22.72
N PRO A 98 10.18 4.46 23.91
CA PRO A 98 10.18 3.04 24.16
C PRO A 98 8.95 2.36 23.53
N PHE A 99 9.19 1.23 22.88
CA PHE A 99 8.18 0.35 22.31
C PHE A 99 8.37 -1.09 22.75
N ILE A 100 7.27 -1.84 22.72
CA ILE A 100 7.31 -3.29 22.55
C ILE A 100 7.22 -3.54 21.06
N ALA A 101 8.29 -4.11 20.48
CA ALA A 101 8.34 -4.49 19.08
C ALA A 101 8.06 -5.99 18.94
N GLN A 102 7.26 -6.35 17.95
CA GLN A 102 6.99 -7.73 17.55
C GLN A 102 6.95 -7.84 16.04
N LYS A 103 7.09 -9.06 15.55
CA LYS A 103 7.00 -9.36 14.13
C LYS A 103 6.28 -10.70 13.91
N PRO A 104 4.94 -10.68 14.00
CA PRO A 104 4.15 -11.88 13.82
C PRO A 104 4.46 -12.56 12.49
N HIS A 105 4.43 -13.89 12.49
CA HIS A 105 4.64 -14.73 11.30
C HIS A 105 6.06 -14.72 10.74
N TYR A 106 7.01 -14.07 11.40
CA TYR A 106 8.41 -14.18 11.05
C TYR A 106 9.13 -15.23 11.90
N PRO A 107 10.08 -16.01 11.36
CA PRO A 107 10.90 -16.90 12.16
C PRO A 107 11.56 -16.16 13.33
N GLY A 108 11.17 -16.50 14.56
CA GLY A 108 11.64 -15.84 15.79
C GLY A 108 11.01 -14.47 16.10
N GLY A 109 10.14 -13.95 15.23
CA GLY A 109 9.55 -12.62 15.35
C GLY A 109 8.33 -12.52 16.26
N ASP A 110 7.70 -13.63 16.63
CA ASP A 110 6.53 -13.61 17.53
C ASP A 110 6.88 -13.16 18.95
N THR A 111 8.15 -13.27 19.34
CA THR A 111 8.63 -12.86 20.67
C THR A 111 8.68 -11.34 20.76
N ALA A 112 7.92 -10.78 21.69
CA ALA A 112 7.98 -9.37 22.03
C ALA A 112 9.35 -8.97 22.57
N VAL A 113 9.91 -7.89 22.05
CA VAL A 113 11.16 -7.31 22.51
C VAL A 113 10.95 -5.86 22.94
N LYS A 114 11.65 -5.43 23.99
CA LYS A 114 11.65 -4.02 24.40
C LYS A 114 12.63 -3.28 23.50
N LEU A 115 12.22 -2.14 22.98
CA LEU A 115 12.98 -1.35 22.02
C LEU A 115 12.98 0.13 22.42
N LEU A 116 14.16 0.72 22.55
CA LEU A 116 14.35 2.16 22.54
C LEU A 116 14.52 2.63 21.08
N TYR A 117 13.50 3.30 20.55
CA TYR A 117 13.45 3.74 19.17
C TYR A 117 13.77 5.23 19.06
N VAL A 118 14.82 5.58 18.33
CA VAL A 118 15.25 6.96 18.06
C VAL A 118 14.96 7.30 16.60
N MET A 119 14.02 8.22 16.40
CA MET A 119 13.54 8.66 15.09
C MET A 119 14.31 9.88 14.59
N LEU A 120 14.84 9.77 13.38
CA LEU A 120 15.44 10.89 12.63
C LEU A 120 14.59 11.17 11.38
N LEU A 121 14.55 12.42 10.96
CA LEU A 121 13.94 12.88 9.72
C LEU A 121 15.04 13.28 8.71
N ALA A 122 14.67 13.42 7.43
CA ALA A 122 15.59 13.86 6.38
C ALA A 122 16.15 15.28 6.63
N GLU A 123 15.39 16.12 7.32
CA GLU A 123 15.80 17.48 7.71
C GLU A 123 16.78 17.51 8.90
N ASP A 124 16.93 16.40 9.63
CA ASP A 124 17.81 16.36 10.78
C ASP A 124 19.27 16.32 10.32
N ASN A 125 20.08 17.23 10.87
CA ASN A 125 21.52 17.12 10.80
C ASN A 125 21.96 15.94 11.69
N HIS A 126 22.14 14.76 11.10
CA HIS A 126 22.61 13.58 11.81
C HIS A 126 24.02 13.16 11.35
N PRO A 127 24.84 12.57 12.23
CA PRO A 127 26.14 12.05 11.84
C PRO A 127 26.00 10.94 10.80
N ARG A 128 27.06 10.76 10.00
CA ARG A 128 27.16 9.67 9.02
C ARG A 128 27.17 8.27 9.66
N ARG A 129 27.61 8.17 10.91
CA ARG A 129 27.73 6.90 11.63
C ARG A 129 26.80 6.92 12.84
N LEU A 130 25.70 6.17 12.75
CA LEU A 130 24.73 6.02 13.85
C LEU A 130 25.17 4.96 14.89
N GLY A 131 26.12 4.09 14.53
CA GLY A 131 26.66 3.02 15.39
C GLY A 131 27.16 3.50 16.77
N PRO A 132 28.07 4.50 16.84
CA PRO A 132 28.60 4.98 18.11
C PRO A 132 27.52 5.47 19.11
N ALA A 133 26.48 6.15 18.62
CA ALA A 133 25.37 6.62 19.45
C ALA A 133 24.55 5.44 19.99
N LYS A 134 24.23 4.47 19.14
CA LYS A 134 23.57 3.22 19.55
C LYS A 134 24.38 2.50 20.64
N ASP A 135 25.68 2.36 20.47
CA ASP A 135 26.53 1.65 21.43
C ASP A 135 26.63 2.40 22.77
N ALA A 136 26.66 3.74 22.74
CA ALA A 136 26.61 4.56 23.95
C ALA A 136 25.28 4.40 24.70
N LEU A 137 24.15 4.44 23.99
CA LEU A 137 22.84 4.16 24.58
C LEU A 137 22.78 2.74 25.16
N ALA A 138 23.36 1.75 24.47
CA ALA A 138 23.35 0.35 24.94
C ALA A 138 24.16 0.19 26.24
N ARG A 139 25.32 0.85 26.32
CA ARG A 139 26.11 0.90 27.55
C ARG A 139 25.34 1.57 28.69
N LEU A 140 24.70 2.72 28.44
CA LEU A 140 23.88 3.40 29.44
C LEU A 140 22.77 2.50 29.99
N LEU A 141 22.01 1.83 29.12
CA LEU A 141 20.94 0.93 29.54
C LEU A 141 21.49 -0.22 30.41
N ASN A 142 22.63 -0.81 30.03
CA ASN A 142 23.29 -1.85 30.81
C ASN A 142 23.80 -1.34 32.18
N GLU A 143 24.42 -0.17 32.24
CA GLU A 143 24.91 0.45 33.48
C GLU A 143 23.77 0.75 34.47
N LYS A 144 22.56 0.99 33.95
CA LYS A 144 21.35 1.26 34.73
C LYS A 144 20.50 0.00 34.95
N SER A 145 21.05 -1.19 34.69
CA SER A 145 20.40 -2.49 34.85
C SER A 145 19.15 -2.71 33.97
N VAL A 146 19.06 -2.04 32.82
CA VAL A 146 18.02 -2.26 31.78
C VAL A 146 18.62 -3.12 30.67
N THR A 147 18.81 -4.41 30.93
CA THR A 147 19.56 -5.31 30.03
C THR A 147 18.71 -5.98 28.95
N ASP A 148 17.38 -5.90 29.05
CA ASP A 148 16.44 -6.57 28.15
C ASP A 148 15.80 -5.63 27.12
N MET A 149 16.47 -4.52 26.81
CA MET A 149 16.03 -3.50 25.86
C MET A 149 17.05 -3.31 24.73
N PHE A 150 16.57 -3.47 23.49
CA PHE A 150 17.32 -3.17 22.28
C PHE A 150 17.21 -1.69 21.92
N ILE A 151 18.09 -1.23 21.04
CA ILE A 151 18.15 0.15 20.55
C ILE A 151 18.09 0.11 19.04
N GLU A 152 17.30 1.02 18.50
CA GLU A 152 17.23 1.29 17.08
C GLU A 152 17.29 2.81 16.86
N ILE A 153 18.24 3.24 16.04
CA ILE A 153 18.33 4.61 15.56
C ILE A 153 18.09 4.56 14.06
N VAL A 154 17.06 5.25 13.58
CA VAL A 154 16.65 5.19 12.18
C VAL A 154 16.23 6.55 11.66
N ASN A 155 16.71 6.89 10.46
CA ASN A 155 16.13 7.98 9.69
C ASN A 155 14.93 7.46 8.89
N ILE A 156 13.73 7.74 9.36
CA ILE A 156 12.49 7.19 8.77
C ILE A 156 12.25 7.70 7.34
N ASP A 157 12.90 8.81 6.96
CA ASP A 157 12.76 9.37 5.63
C ASP A 157 13.72 8.78 4.61
N LEU A 158 14.88 8.31 5.08
CA LEU A 158 15.99 7.89 4.24
C LEU A 158 16.32 6.40 4.34
N CYS A 159 15.81 5.71 5.37
CA CYS A 159 16.00 4.28 5.55
C CYS A 159 15.33 3.47 4.44
N PHE A 160 15.76 2.22 4.31
CA PHE A 160 15.20 1.33 3.32
C PHE A 160 13.78 0.89 3.73
N GLN A 161 12.78 1.52 3.11
CA GLN A 161 11.36 1.21 3.26
C GLN A 161 10.69 1.22 1.87
N PRO A 162 10.98 0.22 1.02
CA PRO A 162 10.43 0.18 -0.33
C PRO A 162 8.92 -0.08 -0.28
N SER A 163 8.17 0.72 -1.03
CA SER A 163 6.80 0.42 -1.44
C SER A 163 6.80 -0.10 -2.87
N LEU A 164 5.85 -0.98 -3.17
CA LEU A 164 5.68 -1.59 -4.48
C LEU A 164 4.47 -0.96 -5.17
N PHE A 165 4.69 -0.36 -6.34
CA PHE A 165 3.64 0.24 -7.15
C PHE A 165 3.46 -0.56 -8.45
N PRO A 166 2.20 -0.80 -8.90
CA PRO A 166 1.94 -1.58 -10.10
C PRO A 166 2.51 -0.89 -11.34
N MET A 167 2.84 -1.69 -12.36
CA MET A 167 3.34 -1.22 -13.64
C MET A 167 2.32 -1.46 -14.76
N SER A 168 2.26 -0.54 -15.72
CA SER A 168 1.52 -0.74 -16.97
C SER A 168 2.10 -1.92 -17.75
N ARG A 169 1.24 -2.71 -18.41
CA ARG A 169 1.66 -3.87 -19.21
C ARG A 169 2.47 -3.48 -20.42
N GLU A 170 2.26 -2.25 -20.90
CA GLU A 170 2.93 -1.63 -22.03
C GLU A 170 4.30 -1.04 -21.63
N HIS A 171 4.64 -1.02 -20.34
CA HIS A 171 5.92 -0.52 -19.87
C HIS A 171 7.07 -1.40 -20.40
N GLY A 172 8.12 -0.77 -20.94
CA GLY A 172 9.23 -1.49 -21.60
C GLY A 172 9.90 -2.57 -20.73
N LEU A 173 10.08 -2.30 -19.43
CA LEU A 173 10.58 -3.31 -18.48
C LEU A 173 9.65 -4.54 -18.38
N VAL A 174 8.33 -4.36 -18.41
CA VAL A 174 7.38 -5.48 -18.32
C VAL A 174 7.44 -6.33 -19.58
N VAL A 175 7.52 -5.69 -20.76
CA VAL A 175 7.68 -6.39 -22.05
C VAL A 175 8.98 -7.21 -22.06
N GLY A 176 10.11 -6.57 -21.75
CA GLY A 176 11.41 -7.26 -21.70
C GLY A 176 11.47 -8.34 -20.60
N PHE A 177 10.81 -8.12 -19.47
CA PHE A 177 10.65 -9.12 -18.42
C PHE A 177 9.91 -10.35 -18.94
N GLN A 178 8.81 -10.20 -19.69
CA GLN A 178 8.07 -11.35 -20.24
C GLN A 178 8.92 -12.16 -21.22
N GLU A 179 9.70 -11.50 -22.08
CA GLU A 179 10.61 -12.16 -23.01
C GLU A 179 11.77 -12.88 -22.31
N GLY A 180 12.26 -12.32 -21.20
CA GLY A 180 13.40 -12.85 -20.44
C GLY A 180 13.04 -13.75 -19.24
N LYS A 181 11.75 -13.86 -18.89
CA LYS A 181 11.29 -14.41 -17.61
C LYS A 181 11.86 -15.79 -17.32
N GLN A 182 11.83 -16.69 -18.30
CA GLN A 182 12.29 -18.07 -18.10
C GLN A 182 13.77 -18.13 -17.72
N ARG A 183 14.62 -17.32 -18.38
CA ARG A 183 16.06 -17.26 -18.05
C ARG A 183 16.31 -16.75 -16.63
N ILE A 184 15.49 -15.80 -16.17
CA ILE A 184 15.56 -15.30 -14.80
C ILE A 184 15.14 -16.42 -13.83
N ILE A 185 14.06 -17.14 -14.11
CA ILE A 185 13.61 -18.27 -13.29
C ILE A 185 14.70 -19.34 -13.21
N ASP A 186 15.31 -19.72 -14.33
CA ASP A 186 16.35 -20.74 -14.36
C ASP A 186 17.56 -20.32 -13.51
N LEU A 187 17.95 -19.03 -13.60
CA LEU A 187 19.01 -18.46 -12.77
C LEU A 187 18.65 -18.47 -11.28
N LEU A 188 17.41 -18.10 -10.92
CA LEU A 188 16.94 -18.10 -9.54
C LEU A 188 16.84 -19.51 -8.98
N GLN A 189 16.37 -20.48 -9.76
CA GLN A 189 16.34 -21.87 -9.33
C GLN A 189 17.76 -22.42 -9.11
N ALA A 190 18.71 -22.08 -10.00
CA ALA A 190 20.10 -22.48 -9.84
C ALA A 190 20.78 -21.83 -8.63
N THR A 191 20.41 -20.59 -8.28
CA THR A 191 21.09 -19.81 -7.24
C THR A 191 20.43 -19.95 -5.86
N LEU A 192 19.10 -19.90 -5.83
CA LEU A 192 18.29 -19.83 -4.60
C LEU A 192 17.46 -21.10 -4.36
N GLY A 193 17.38 -22.02 -5.34
CA GLY A 193 16.57 -23.22 -5.24
C GLY A 193 15.10 -22.87 -4.96
N ASP A 194 14.53 -23.51 -3.93
CA ASP A 194 13.13 -23.34 -3.56
C ASP A 194 12.91 -22.19 -2.55
N SER A 195 13.94 -21.39 -2.25
CA SER A 195 13.90 -20.31 -1.26
C SER A 195 13.36 -18.99 -1.80
N TRP A 196 12.95 -18.90 -3.08
CA TRP A 196 12.28 -17.73 -3.62
C TRP A 196 10.78 -17.97 -3.80
N ARG A 197 9.98 -16.89 -3.73
CA ARG A 197 8.51 -16.94 -3.62
C ARG A 197 7.80 -16.10 -4.67
N LEU A 198 8.41 -15.00 -5.12
CA LEU A 198 7.83 -14.08 -6.09
C LEU A 198 8.91 -13.59 -7.03
N LEU A 199 8.54 -13.43 -8.31
CA LEU A 199 9.33 -12.75 -9.32
C LEU A 199 8.39 -11.87 -10.15
N CYS A 200 8.42 -10.55 -9.95
CA CYS A 200 7.50 -9.63 -10.62
C CYS A 200 8.11 -8.23 -10.83
N PRO A 201 7.85 -7.57 -11.96
CA PRO A 201 8.22 -6.17 -12.17
C PRO A 201 7.30 -5.24 -11.36
N PHE A 202 7.90 -4.27 -10.68
CA PHE A 202 7.20 -3.20 -9.95
C PHE A 202 7.93 -1.86 -10.16
N ASN A 203 7.20 -0.77 -9.94
CA ASN A 203 7.83 0.49 -9.60
C ASN A 203 8.16 0.44 -8.11
N VAL A 204 9.44 0.50 -7.74
CA VAL A 204 9.90 0.42 -6.35
C VAL A 204 10.39 1.78 -5.89
N GLY A 205 9.84 2.28 -4.79
CA GLY A 205 10.22 3.56 -4.20
C GLY A 205 9.48 3.82 -2.90
N ARG A 206 9.77 4.94 -2.24
CA ARG A 206 9.05 5.32 -1.02
C ARG A 206 7.63 5.79 -1.34
N VAL A 207 7.52 6.62 -2.37
CA VAL A 207 6.26 7.16 -2.91
C VAL A 207 6.22 6.92 -4.41
N GLU A 208 5.02 6.83 -5.00
CA GLU A 208 4.83 6.46 -6.40
C GLU A 208 5.56 7.40 -7.36
N SER A 209 5.55 8.72 -7.08
CA SER A 209 6.21 9.73 -7.91
C SER A 209 7.73 9.61 -7.98
N GLU A 210 8.35 8.94 -7.00
CA GLU A 210 9.79 8.70 -6.93
C GLU A 210 10.17 7.25 -7.25
N ALA A 211 9.17 6.39 -7.45
CA ALA A 211 9.38 4.98 -7.67
C ALA A 211 10.02 4.72 -9.03
N ARG A 212 10.91 3.72 -9.07
CA ARG A 212 11.66 3.36 -10.26
C ARG A 212 11.32 1.94 -10.70
N PRO A 213 11.24 1.68 -12.01
CA PRO A 213 11.07 0.33 -12.53
C PRO A 213 12.17 -0.62 -12.02
N ALA A 214 11.78 -1.72 -11.40
CA ALA A 214 12.67 -2.79 -10.94
C ALA A 214 11.98 -4.15 -11.03
N VAL A 215 12.79 -5.21 -11.09
CA VAL A 215 12.31 -6.60 -10.93
C VAL A 215 12.51 -6.96 -9.46
N VAL A 216 11.42 -7.30 -8.78
CA VAL A 216 11.42 -7.66 -7.36
C VAL A 216 11.43 -9.16 -7.22
N ILE A 217 12.33 -9.65 -6.37
CA ILE A 217 12.39 -11.05 -5.95
C ILE A 217 12.05 -11.12 -4.46
N LEU A 218 11.01 -11.88 -4.13
CA LEU A 218 10.70 -12.21 -2.74
C LEU A 218 11.41 -13.51 -2.38
N VAL A 219 12.16 -13.50 -1.28
CA VAL A 219 12.89 -14.67 -0.77
C VAL A 219 12.45 -15.01 0.65
N ASP A 220 12.59 -16.28 0.99
CA ASP A 220 12.33 -16.76 2.34
C ASP A 220 13.23 -16.03 3.36
N PRO A 221 12.72 -15.81 4.57
CA PRO A 221 13.54 -15.39 5.70
C PRO A 221 14.82 -16.22 5.84
N LEU A 222 15.92 -15.58 6.21
CA LEU A 222 17.22 -16.21 6.50
C LEU A 222 17.82 -16.97 5.30
N THR A 223 17.31 -16.74 4.08
CA THR A 223 17.91 -17.27 2.86
C THR A 223 19.37 -16.83 2.80
N ARG A 224 20.27 -17.76 2.51
CA ARG A 224 21.70 -17.49 2.35
C ARG A 224 22.09 -17.57 0.89
N ALA A 225 22.59 -16.48 0.34
CA ALA A 225 23.08 -16.41 -1.03
C ALA A 225 24.20 -15.39 -1.15
N ASN A 226 24.84 -15.37 -2.32
CA ASN A 226 25.68 -14.25 -2.71
C ASN A 226 24.78 -13.19 -3.36
N TRP A 227 24.53 -12.10 -2.65
CA TRP A 227 23.58 -11.05 -3.06
C TRP A 227 24.19 -9.98 -3.98
N SER A 228 25.41 -10.21 -4.49
CA SER A 228 26.11 -9.30 -5.40
C SER A 228 25.45 -9.14 -6.78
N VAL A 229 24.32 -9.80 -7.03
CA VAL A 229 23.55 -9.69 -8.29
C VAL A 229 22.79 -8.36 -8.34
N GLU A 230 22.70 -7.74 -9.52
CA GLU A 230 21.93 -6.51 -9.77
C GLU A 230 20.39 -6.73 -9.75
N VAL A 231 19.86 -7.28 -8.67
CA VAL A 231 18.41 -7.40 -8.46
C VAL A 231 18.02 -6.83 -7.10
N GLU A 232 16.77 -6.37 -6.97
CA GLU A 232 16.21 -5.94 -5.69
C GLU A 232 15.54 -7.12 -5.01
N PHE A 233 16.08 -7.49 -3.85
CA PHE A 233 15.59 -8.56 -3.01
C PHE A 233 14.82 -7.97 -1.83
N ILE A 234 13.65 -8.52 -1.56
CA ILE A 234 12.86 -8.19 -0.37
C ILE A 234 12.67 -9.49 0.41
N PRO A 235 13.12 -9.57 1.67
CA PRO A 235 12.82 -10.72 2.51
C PRO A 235 11.36 -10.66 2.91
N GLY A 236 10.73 -11.83 3.00
CA GLY A 236 9.41 -11.92 3.59
C GLY A 236 8.59 -13.08 3.06
N ILE A 237 7.58 -13.43 3.84
CA ILE A 237 6.50 -14.31 3.41
C ILE A 237 5.49 -13.42 2.67
N VAL A 238 4.84 -13.95 1.62
CA VAL A 238 3.81 -13.21 0.86
C VAL A 238 2.72 -12.63 1.78
N ASP A 239 2.51 -13.25 2.94
CA ASP A 239 1.61 -12.77 3.99
C ASP A 239 1.93 -11.36 4.53
N PHE A 240 3.17 -10.87 4.44
CA PHE A 240 3.54 -9.50 4.84
C PHE A 240 3.04 -8.41 3.88
N LEU A 241 2.63 -8.78 2.66
CA LEU A 241 1.99 -7.84 1.72
C LEU A 241 0.52 -7.57 2.09
N LYS A 242 -0.02 -8.19 3.15
CA LYS A 242 -1.39 -7.98 3.62
C LYS A 242 -1.64 -6.59 4.22
N ASP A 243 -0.58 -5.91 4.68
CA ASP A 243 -0.69 -4.58 5.32
C ASP A 243 -0.45 -3.42 4.35
N GLY A 244 -0.16 -3.69 3.07
CA GLY A 244 -0.44 -2.77 1.99
C GLY A 244 -1.93 -2.84 1.68
N SER A 245 -2.75 -2.04 2.39
CA SER A 245 -4.20 -1.87 2.21
C SER A 245 -4.86 -2.75 1.13
N PHE A 246 -5.33 -3.92 1.57
CA PHE A 246 -6.70 -4.42 1.34
C PHE A 246 -7.14 -5.06 2.66
N ALA A 247 -7.72 -4.22 3.53
CA ALA A 247 -7.83 -4.39 4.97
C ALA A 247 -8.56 -5.65 5.47
N GLY A 248 -8.20 -6.07 6.70
CA GLY A 248 -9.13 -6.64 7.66
C GLY A 248 -9.09 -8.16 7.83
N LYS A 249 -8.93 -8.58 9.10
CA LYS A 249 -9.04 -9.97 9.59
C LYS A 249 -10.22 -10.71 8.94
N MET A 250 -9.94 -11.71 8.10
CA MET A 250 -10.96 -12.48 7.38
C MET A 250 -11.48 -13.65 8.21
N ASP A 251 -12.73 -13.55 8.65
CA ASP A 251 -13.65 -14.70 8.72
C ASP A 251 -14.66 -14.69 7.54
N ARG A 252 -14.67 -13.63 6.70
CA ARG A 252 -15.56 -13.49 5.53
C ARG A 252 -14.84 -12.80 4.36
N PRO A 253 -15.11 -13.19 3.09
CA PRO A 253 -14.62 -12.46 1.91
C PRO A 253 -15.17 -11.03 1.89
N ALA A 254 -14.30 -10.03 1.78
CA ALA A 254 -14.66 -8.61 1.68
C ALA A 254 -14.38 -8.06 0.29
N MET A 255 -15.07 -6.99 -0.11
CA MET A 255 -14.74 -6.21 -1.31
C MET A 255 -13.23 -5.93 -1.37
N GLY A 256 -12.59 -6.19 -2.51
CA GLY A 256 -11.14 -6.10 -2.66
C GLY A 256 -10.37 -7.40 -2.39
N ALA A 257 -11.00 -8.41 -1.77
CA ALA A 257 -10.37 -9.71 -1.53
C ALA A 257 -10.03 -10.45 -2.84
N SER A 258 -8.90 -11.15 -2.87
CA SER A 258 -8.59 -12.05 -3.97
C SER A 258 -9.45 -13.32 -3.87
N VAL A 259 -10.21 -13.64 -4.91
CA VAL A 259 -11.13 -14.78 -5.01
C VAL A 259 -10.81 -15.61 -6.24
N GLY A 260 -10.61 -16.91 -6.05
CA GLY A 260 -10.31 -17.88 -7.12
C GLY A 260 -11.23 -19.09 -7.07
N ILE A 261 -11.31 -19.83 -8.18
CA ILE A 261 -12.10 -21.06 -8.26
C ILE A 261 -11.27 -22.22 -7.68
N ARG A 262 -11.80 -22.90 -6.66
CA ARG A 262 -11.14 -24.04 -6.04
C ARG A 262 -10.90 -25.16 -7.07
N GLY A 263 -9.64 -25.55 -7.25
CA GLY A 263 -9.25 -26.60 -8.21
C GLY A 263 -8.77 -26.08 -9.56
N ASP A 264 -8.87 -24.77 -9.81
CA ASP A 264 -8.18 -24.11 -10.92
C ASP A 264 -6.73 -23.85 -10.47
N SER A 265 -5.81 -24.75 -10.81
CA SER A 265 -4.41 -24.71 -10.36
C SER A 265 -3.60 -23.55 -10.94
N ASP A 266 -4.14 -22.88 -11.97
CA ASP A 266 -3.40 -21.94 -12.79
C ASP A 266 -3.96 -20.51 -12.64
N THR A 267 -3.51 -19.78 -11.60
CA THR A 267 -3.40 -18.31 -11.55
C THR A 267 -4.64 -17.41 -11.77
N ASN A 268 -5.85 -17.94 -11.95
CA ASN A 268 -7.04 -17.13 -12.24
C ASN A 268 -7.79 -16.69 -10.98
N SER A 269 -7.12 -15.91 -10.12
CA SER A 269 -7.80 -15.17 -9.06
C SER A 269 -8.24 -13.80 -9.56
N GLY A 270 -9.46 -13.41 -9.22
CA GLY A 270 -9.99 -12.07 -9.44
C GLY A 270 -10.15 -11.32 -8.13
N THR A 271 -10.17 -10.00 -8.19
CA THR A 271 -10.55 -9.15 -7.05
C THR A 271 -12.06 -9.17 -6.90
N LEU A 272 -12.54 -9.53 -5.71
CA LEU A 272 -13.94 -9.53 -5.31
C LEU A 272 -14.48 -8.10 -5.38
N GLY A 273 -15.42 -7.87 -6.27
CA GLY A 273 -16.24 -6.67 -6.36
C GLY A 273 -17.60 -6.88 -5.69
N GLY A 274 -18.57 -6.05 -6.06
CA GLY A 274 -19.90 -6.02 -5.43
C GLY A 274 -20.64 -7.35 -5.49
N PHE A 275 -21.39 -7.67 -4.43
CA PHE A 275 -22.38 -8.75 -4.47
C PHE A 275 -23.53 -8.32 -5.38
N VAL A 276 -23.95 -9.21 -6.27
CA VAL A 276 -24.99 -8.95 -7.26
C VAL A 276 -26.04 -10.04 -7.21
N THR A 277 -27.28 -9.64 -7.46
CA THR A 277 -28.37 -10.57 -7.72
C THR A 277 -28.73 -10.46 -9.19
N LEU A 278 -28.69 -11.59 -9.89
CA LEU A 278 -28.99 -11.73 -11.31
C LEU A 278 -30.31 -12.46 -11.47
N THR A 279 -31.32 -11.79 -12.02
CA THR A 279 -32.62 -12.42 -12.28
C THR A 279 -32.73 -12.77 -13.76
N LYS A 280 -32.90 -14.06 -14.07
CA LYS A 280 -33.06 -14.58 -15.43
C LYS A 280 -34.33 -15.42 -15.52
N GLY A 281 -35.40 -14.83 -16.07
CA GLY A 281 -36.73 -15.44 -16.06
C GLY A 281 -37.27 -15.56 -14.63
N ASP A 282 -37.64 -16.77 -14.23
CA ASP A 282 -38.11 -17.12 -12.88
C ASP A 282 -36.97 -17.47 -11.90
N LYS A 283 -35.71 -17.42 -12.34
CA LYS A 283 -34.55 -17.79 -11.53
C LYS A 283 -33.79 -16.57 -11.01
N VAL A 284 -33.59 -16.54 -9.70
CA VAL A 284 -32.74 -15.56 -9.00
C VAL A 284 -31.41 -16.21 -8.66
N LEU A 285 -30.32 -15.72 -9.23
CA LEU A 285 -28.95 -16.18 -9.00
C LEU A 285 -28.22 -15.13 -8.17
N LYS A 286 -27.63 -15.55 -7.04
CA LYS A 286 -26.81 -14.67 -6.20
C LYS A 286 -25.34 -14.93 -6.53
N GLY A 287 -24.57 -13.86 -6.69
CA GLY A 287 -23.15 -13.96 -6.99
C GLY A 287 -22.41 -12.71 -6.53
N PHE A 288 -21.17 -12.60 -6.98
CA PHE A 288 -20.34 -11.44 -6.76
C PHE A 288 -19.59 -11.13 -8.05
N LEU A 289 -19.38 -9.86 -8.32
CA LEU A 289 -18.56 -9.43 -9.44
C LEU A 289 -17.11 -9.75 -9.12
N THR A 290 -16.34 -10.17 -10.11
CA THR A 290 -14.88 -10.13 -10.01
C THR A 290 -14.32 -9.42 -11.23
N ASN A 291 -13.18 -8.78 -11.08
CA ASN A 291 -12.47 -8.16 -12.21
C ASN A 291 -11.92 -9.17 -13.25
N TYR A 292 -12.13 -10.48 -13.02
CA TYR A 292 -11.55 -11.56 -13.81
C TYR A 292 -12.62 -12.48 -14.44
N HIS A 293 -13.78 -12.66 -13.80
CA HIS A 293 -14.87 -13.53 -14.25
C HIS A 293 -16.09 -12.69 -14.67
N VAL A 294 -16.05 -12.13 -15.88
CA VAL A 294 -17.25 -11.53 -16.47
C VAL A 294 -18.14 -12.67 -16.96
N PHE A 295 -19.18 -13.00 -16.18
CA PHE A 295 -20.21 -13.93 -16.62
C PHE A 295 -20.93 -13.36 -17.85
N MET A 296 -20.98 -14.13 -18.95
CA MET A 296 -21.88 -13.82 -20.06
C MET A 296 -23.32 -14.09 -19.61
N ALA A 297 -24.04 -13.04 -19.24
CA ALA A 297 -25.50 -13.10 -19.17
C ALA A 297 -26.06 -13.16 -20.60
N ALA A 298 -27.09 -13.97 -20.81
CA ALA A 298 -27.85 -13.95 -22.06
C ALA A 298 -28.66 -12.65 -22.16
N ALA A 299 -29.02 -12.23 -23.39
CA ALA A 299 -29.91 -11.08 -23.59
C ALA A 299 -31.19 -11.21 -22.76
N ASN A 300 -31.69 -10.08 -22.23
CA ASN A 300 -32.84 -9.93 -21.31
C ASN A 300 -32.54 -10.34 -19.86
N THR A 301 -31.43 -9.86 -19.30
CA THR A 301 -31.11 -10.06 -17.88
C THR A 301 -31.07 -8.73 -17.16
N GLU A 302 -31.74 -8.64 -16.01
CA GLU A 302 -31.75 -7.46 -15.14
C GLU A 302 -30.73 -7.65 -14.01
N VAL A 303 -29.92 -6.63 -13.76
CA VAL A 303 -28.84 -6.67 -12.76
C VAL A 303 -29.09 -5.59 -11.71
N GLU A 304 -29.14 -6.02 -10.45
CA GLU A 304 -29.17 -5.11 -9.28
C GLU A 304 -27.79 -5.08 -8.63
N CYS A 305 -27.28 -3.87 -8.34
CA CYS A 305 -26.05 -3.68 -7.56
C CYS A 305 -26.38 -3.60 -6.07
N PHE A 306 -25.64 -4.37 -5.26
CA PHE A 306 -25.90 -4.73 -3.87
C PHE A 306 -27.16 -5.57 -3.67
N SER A 307 -27.06 -6.67 -2.91
CA SER A 307 -28.24 -7.47 -2.61
C SER A 307 -29.11 -6.74 -1.60
N ARG A 308 -30.43 -6.89 -1.70
CA ARG A 308 -31.38 -6.31 -0.72
C ARG A 308 -31.07 -6.70 0.72
N LEU A 309 -30.49 -7.88 0.94
CA LEU A 309 -30.07 -8.34 2.26
C LEU A 309 -28.88 -7.54 2.79
N ASP A 310 -27.93 -7.19 1.93
CA ASP A 310 -26.77 -6.37 2.30
C ASP A 310 -27.21 -4.95 2.61
N THR A 311 -28.08 -4.37 1.76
CA THR A 311 -28.67 -3.05 2.00
C THR A 311 -29.39 -3.00 3.36
N GLN A 312 -30.19 -4.02 3.69
CA GLN A 312 -30.88 -4.12 4.98
C GLN A 312 -29.93 -4.29 6.17
N ALA A 313 -28.88 -5.09 6.01
CA ALA A 313 -27.87 -5.29 7.05
C ALA A 313 -27.10 -3.99 7.34
N THR A 314 -26.68 -3.28 6.29
CA THR A 314 -26.00 -1.98 6.42
C THR A 314 -26.92 -0.92 7.02
N GLN A 315 -28.21 -0.87 6.63
CA GLN A 315 -29.18 0.02 7.28
C GLN A 315 -29.34 -0.28 8.76
N SER A 316 -29.41 -1.56 9.14
CA SER A 316 -29.56 -1.96 10.54
C SER A 316 -28.35 -1.59 11.38
N ASP A 317 -27.13 -1.76 10.86
CA ASP A 317 -25.88 -1.34 11.52
C ASP A 317 -25.81 0.19 11.69
N LEU A 318 -26.20 0.95 10.66
CA LEU A 318 -26.27 2.41 10.74
C LEU A 318 -27.34 2.88 11.73
N ASP A 319 -28.51 2.23 11.77
CA ASP A 319 -29.57 2.51 12.73
C ASP A 319 -29.10 2.28 14.18
N GLU A 320 -28.37 1.19 14.44
CA GLU A 320 -27.79 0.90 15.76
C GLU A 320 -26.74 1.96 16.16
N LYS A 321 -25.82 2.32 15.26
CA LYS A 321 -24.80 3.35 15.51
C LYS A 321 -25.42 4.73 15.78
N ILE A 322 -26.40 5.13 14.98
CA ILE A 322 -27.13 6.39 15.18
C ILE A 322 -27.83 6.39 16.53
N SER A 323 -28.54 5.31 16.88
CA SER A 323 -29.23 5.19 18.18
C SER A 323 -28.28 5.30 19.37
N ASN A 324 -27.15 4.57 19.34
CA ASN A 324 -26.14 4.60 20.41
C ASN A 324 -25.52 5.99 20.59
N MET A 325 -25.32 6.71 19.49
CA MET A 325 -24.72 8.03 19.51
C MET A 325 -25.70 9.13 19.89
N ASP A 326 -26.97 9.02 19.49
CA ASP A 326 -28.06 9.89 19.96
C ASP A 326 -28.21 9.77 21.50
N GLN A 327 -28.07 8.57 22.07
CA GLN A 327 -28.03 8.39 23.53
C GLN A 327 -26.82 9.10 24.17
N SER A 328 -25.65 9.05 23.52
CA SER A 328 -24.45 9.74 24.00
C SER A 328 -24.59 11.26 23.94
N ILE A 329 -25.23 11.78 22.89
CA ILE A 329 -25.58 13.20 22.73
C ILE A 329 -26.52 13.64 23.85
N GLU A 330 -27.52 12.84 24.22
CA GLU A 330 -28.44 13.12 25.32
C GLU A 330 -27.70 13.21 26.67
N ILE A 331 -26.82 12.24 26.96
CA ILE A 331 -26.01 12.22 28.18
C ILE A 331 -25.14 13.48 28.30
N VAL A 332 -24.44 13.87 27.22
CA VAL A 332 -23.58 15.06 27.22
C VAL A 332 -24.43 16.34 27.34
N SER A 333 -25.59 16.39 26.69
CA SER A 333 -26.50 17.53 26.78
C SER A 333 -27.03 17.74 28.20
N ASN A 334 -27.44 16.66 28.88
CA ASN A 334 -27.89 16.72 30.28
C ASN A 334 -26.78 17.18 31.21
N LYS A 335 -25.54 16.70 31.04
CA LYS A 335 -24.37 17.17 31.80
C LYS A 335 -24.11 18.67 31.62
N ILE A 336 -24.35 19.21 30.42
CA ILE A 336 -24.23 20.66 30.17
C ILE A 336 -25.31 21.43 30.93
N LEU A 337 -26.57 20.95 30.93
CA LEU A 337 -27.67 21.56 31.67
C LEU A 337 -27.43 21.54 33.18
N ASP A 338 -26.98 20.42 33.74
CA ASP A 338 -26.66 20.30 35.16
C ASP A 338 -25.58 21.30 35.59
N ARG A 339 -24.52 21.45 34.78
CA ARG A 339 -23.45 22.44 35.06
C ARG A 339 -23.92 23.88 34.98
N GLN A 340 -24.86 24.17 34.07
CA GLN A 340 -25.48 25.49 33.97
C GLN A 340 -26.34 25.80 35.19
N ALA A 341 -27.12 24.81 35.66
CA ALA A 341 -27.93 24.95 36.89
C ALA A 341 -27.07 25.19 38.14
N MET A 342 -25.86 24.61 38.19
CA MET A 342 -24.90 24.82 39.28
C MET A 342 -24.12 26.15 39.22
N GLY A 343 -24.39 27.02 38.23
CA GLY A 343 -23.69 28.31 38.09
C GLY A 343 -22.23 28.20 37.63
N SER A 344 -21.78 27.03 37.16
CA SER A 344 -20.40 26.82 36.70
C SER A 344 -20.25 27.16 35.20
N GLY A 345 -20.37 28.45 34.86
CA GLY A 345 -20.35 28.90 33.45
C GLY A 345 -19.03 28.62 32.72
N SER A 346 -17.90 28.65 33.41
CA SER A 346 -16.54 28.55 32.83
C SER A 346 -16.17 27.13 32.35
N THR A 347 -16.80 26.07 32.89
CA THR A 347 -16.36 24.68 32.65
C THR A 347 -17.13 23.95 31.54
N THR A 348 -17.95 24.64 30.76
CA THR A 348 -18.82 24.00 29.74
C THR A 348 -18.22 23.91 28.34
N THR A 349 -17.13 24.64 28.05
CA THR A 349 -16.54 24.70 26.70
C THR A 349 -16.14 23.33 26.17
N GLY A 350 -15.45 22.50 26.97
CA GLY A 350 -15.03 21.17 26.54
C GLY A 350 -16.21 20.22 26.25
N LEU A 351 -17.29 20.29 27.05
CA LEU A 351 -18.49 19.48 26.82
C LEU A 351 -19.25 19.93 25.57
N ARG A 352 -19.25 21.24 25.25
CA ARG A 352 -19.86 21.75 24.02
C ARG A 352 -19.08 21.29 22.78
N THR A 353 -17.75 21.40 22.80
CA THR A 353 -16.91 20.86 21.72
C THR A 353 -17.13 19.36 21.52
N GLN A 354 -17.25 18.60 22.61
CA GLN A 354 -17.59 17.18 22.53
C GLN A 354 -18.97 16.95 21.92
N LEU A 355 -19.99 17.72 22.35
CA LEU A 355 -21.35 17.63 21.81
C LEU A 355 -21.41 17.92 20.31
N ASP A 356 -20.72 18.97 19.86
CA ASP A 356 -20.67 19.36 18.45
C ASP A 356 -19.99 18.28 17.59
N HIS A 357 -18.92 17.67 18.11
CA HIS A 357 -18.26 16.54 17.45
C HIS A 357 -19.20 15.33 17.29
N LEU A 358 -19.91 14.94 18.36
CA LEU A 358 -20.85 13.80 18.31
C LEU A 358 -22.00 14.07 17.33
N LYS A 359 -22.55 15.28 17.30
CA LYS A 359 -23.59 15.67 16.34
C LYS A 359 -23.11 15.57 14.90
N SER A 360 -21.90 16.06 14.61
CA SER A 360 -21.30 15.97 13.28
C SER A 360 -21.17 14.53 12.79
N LEU A 361 -20.75 13.61 13.66
CA LEU A 361 -20.68 12.17 13.35
C LEU A 361 -22.06 11.57 13.04
N VAL A 362 -23.08 11.86 13.86
CA VAL A 362 -24.45 11.37 13.64
C VAL A 362 -25.03 11.88 12.33
N ASP A 363 -24.81 13.16 12.01
CA ASP A 363 -25.29 13.74 10.76
C ASP A 363 -24.62 13.08 9.53
N GLY A 364 -23.34 12.69 9.64
CA GLY A 364 -22.65 11.88 8.64
C GLY A 364 -23.34 10.53 8.42
N TRP A 365 -23.57 9.77 9.50
CA TRP A 365 -24.24 8.46 9.40
C TRP A 365 -25.69 8.55 8.90
N ARG A 366 -26.42 9.61 9.23
CA ARG A 366 -27.78 9.83 8.69
C ARG A 366 -27.76 10.05 7.18
N ARG A 367 -26.77 10.77 6.64
CA ARG A 367 -26.60 10.93 5.18
C ARG A 367 -26.26 9.59 4.53
N GLU A 368 -25.33 8.85 5.10
CA GLU A 368 -24.95 7.51 4.62
C GLU A 368 -26.16 6.56 4.60
N ARG A 369 -26.94 6.53 5.68
CA ARG A 369 -28.17 5.74 5.79
C ARG A 369 -29.19 6.12 4.71
N GLN A 370 -29.36 7.41 4.45
CA GLN A 370 -30.25 7.90 3.38
C GLN A 370 -29.77 7.40 2.01
N ASN A 371 -28.47 7.41 1.74
CA ASN A 371 -27.90 6.89 0.50
C ASN A 371 -28.17 5.38 0.35
N VAL A 372 -27.92 4.60 1.41
CA VAL A 372 -28.20 3.15 1.42
C VAL A 372 -29.70 2.87 1.27
N SER A 373 -30.59 3.75 1.75
CA SER A 373 -32.03 3.59 1.55
C SER A 373 -32.53 3.76 0.13
N GLN A 374 -31.71 4.35 -0.74
CA GLN A 374 -32.01 4.47 -2.18
C GLN A 374 -31.50 3.26 -2.99
N MET A 375 -30.89 2.27 -2.33
CA MET A 375 -30.42 1.02 -2.93
C MET A 375 -31.46 -0.11 -2.85
N PRO A 376 -31.44 -1.10 -3.76
CA PRO A 376 -30.51 -1.24 -4.89
C PRO A 376 -30.85 -0.28 -6.04
N HIS A 377 -29.82 0.17 -6.77
CA HIS A 377 -30.03 0.91 -8.01
C HIS A 377 -30.20 -0.07 -9.18
N PRO A 378 -31.29 0.02 -9.96
CA PRO A 378 -31.43 -0.79 -11.16
C PRO A 378 -30.38 -0.35 -12.18
N MET A 379 -29.50 -1.26 -12.61
CA MET A 379 -28.44 -0.94 -13.58
C MET A 379 -28.91 -1.00 -15.04
N GLY A 380 -30.22 -1.17 -15.27
CA GLY A 380 -30.84 -1.28 -16.58
C GLY A 380 -30.91 -2.71 -17.12
N GLU A 381 -31.61 -2.86 -18.24
CA GLU A 381 -31.77 -4.12 -18.96
C GLU A 381 -30.56 -4.36 -19.88
N VAL A 382 -29.96 -5.55 -19.79
CA VAL A 382 -28.88 -5.96 -20.71
C VAL A 382 -29.50 -6.33 -22.06
N THR A 383 -29.62 -5.34 -22.96
CA THR A 383 -30.35 -5.45 -24.23
C THR A 383 -29.55 -6.06 -25.38
N ALA A 384 -28.21 -6.15 -25.30
CA ALA A 384 -27.42 -6.85 -26.31
C ALA A 384 -26.06 -7.35 -25.79
N ALA A 385 -25.79 -8.64 -25.97
CA ALA A 385 -24.43 -9.19 -25.99
C ALA A 385 -23.88 -9.05 -27.43
N ALA A 386 -23.45 -7.85 -27.83
CA ALA A 386 -23.21 -7.54 -29.25
C ALA A 386 -21.73 -7.68 -29.69
N LEU A 387 -21.52 -8.61 -30.63
CA LEU A 387 -20.55 -8.52 -31.71
C LEU A 387 -20.74 -7.22 -32.54
N LYS A 388 -19.70 -6.36 -32.53
CA LYS A 388 -19.12 -5.51 -33.60
C LYS A 388 -20.03 -4.79 -34.64
N LEU A 389 -19.85 -3.46 -34.78
CA LEU A 389 -19.53 -2.77 -36.05
C LEU A 389 -18.87 -1.37 -35.85
N ARG A 390 -18.07 -0.92 -36.83
CA ARG A 390 -17.24 0.33 -36.92
C ARG A 390 -18.15 1.58 -37.16
N GLN A 391 -17.78 2.86 -36.94
CA GLN A 391 -16.59 3.63 -37.40
C GLN A 391 -16.62 5.08 -36.82
N ALA A 392 -15.45 5.66 -36.49
CA ALA A 392 -15.03 7.09 -36.32
C ALA A 392 -15.92 8.09 -35.51
N SER A 393 -15.44 9.03 -34.69
CA SER A 393 -14.24 9.88 -34.76
C SER A 393 -13.98 10.59 -33.40
N ALA A 394 -12.71 10.97 -33.18
CA ALA A 394 -12.16 12.08 -32.39
C ALA A 394 -12.77 12.50 -31.02
N MET A 395 -12.02 12.28 -29.93
CA MET A 395 -11.35 13.32 -29.12
C MET A 395 -10.80 12.69 -27.83
N GLY A 396 -9.47 12.69 -27.69
CA GLY A 396 -8.81 12.38 -26.44
C GLY A 396 -8.74 13.64 -25.58
N GLN A 397 -9.53 13.71 -24.52
CA GLN A 397 -9.29 14.60 -23.40
C GLN A 397 -9.43 13.80 -22.11
N LYS A 398 -8.36 13.83 -21.29
CA LYS A 398 -8.47 13.50 -19.87
C LYS A 398 -9.28 14.62 -19.22
N HIS A 399 -10.48 14.32 -18.77
CA HIS A 399 -11.28 15.27 -18.01
C HIS A 399 -10.88 15.20 -16.53
N VAL A 400 -10.29 16.28 -16.04
CA VAL A 400 -10.08 16.50 -14.61
C VAL A 400 -11.28 17.33 -14.14
N TYR A 401 -12.12 16.74 -13.28
CA TYR A 401 -13.24 17.45 -12.67
C TYR A 401 -12.73 18.18 -11.43
N THR A 402 -12.74 19.52 -11.46
CA THR A 402 -12.39 20.37 -10.31
C THR A 402 -13.62 21.14 -9.85
N GLY A 403 -14.15 20.80 -8.67
CA GLY A 403 -15.08 21.66 -7.95
C GLY A 403 -14.31 22.76 -7.20
N ARG A 404 -14.72 24.02 -7.32
CA ARG A 404 -14.10 25.15 -6.61
C ARG A 404 -15.03 25.62 -5.49
N ALA A 405 -14.72 25.30 -4.25
CA ALA A 405 -15.41 25.83 -3.06
C ALA A 405 -14.40 26.39 -2.04
N LYS A 406 -14.73 27.54 -1.45
CA LYS A 406 -13.90 28.24 -0.43
C LYS A 406 -14.10 27.72 1.00
N THR A 407 -14.95 26.71 1.17
CA THR A 407 -15.29 26.06 2.43
C THR A 407 -15.03 24.56 2.26
N GLU A 408 -14.53 23.89 3.31
CA GLU A 408 -14.34 22.43 3.33
C GLU A 408 -15.61 21.75 2.78
N SER A 409 -15.50 21.20 1.57
CA SER A 409 -16.56 20.46 0.91
C SER A 409 -16.46 19.01 1.35
N ASP A 410 -17.60 18.34 1.45
CA ASP A 410 -17.68 16.89 1.64
C ASP A 410 -16.78 16.17 0.61
N SER A 411 -16.22 15.02 1.02
CA SER A 411 -15.29 14.24 0.20
C SER A 411 -15.91 13.91 -1.16
N PHE A 412 -15.12 14.01 -2.23
CA PHE A 412 -15.57 13.65 -3.58
C PHE A 412 -15.60 12.13 -3.80
N VAL A 413 -14.70 11.40 -3.12
CA VAL A 413 -14.55 9.94 -3.17
C VAL A 413 -14.07 9.47 -1.80
N GLU A 414 -14.69 8.43 -1.24
CA GLU A 414 -14.28 7.81 0.03
C GLU A 414 -13.69 6.41 -0.17
N ASP A 415 -13.03 5.90 0.87
CA ASP A 415 -12.51 4.54 0.88
C ASP A 415 -13.67 3.54 0.76
N GLY A 416 -13.74 2.84 -0.37
CA GLY A 416 -14.85 1.94 -0.71
C GLY A 416 -15.56 2.30 -2.01
N ASP A 417 -15.41 3.53 -2.50
CA ASP A 417 -16.02 3.99 -3.76
C ASP A 417 -15.27 3.50 -5.02
N SER A 418 -14.22 2.69 -4.85
CA SER A 418 -13.51 2.09 -5.97
C SER A 418 -14.43 1.13 -6.73
N GLY A 419 -14.61 1.39 -8.02
CA GLY A 419 -15.56 0.68 -8.89
C GLY A 419 -16.91 1.37 -9.04
N SER A 420 -17.17 2.47 -8.33
CA SER A 420 -18.39 3.28 -8.53
C SER A 420 -18.42 3.92 -9.91
N PHE A 421 -19.63 4.08 -10.47
CA PHE A 421 -19.81 4.71 -11.78
C PHE A 421 -19.73 6.23 -11.66
N VAL A 422 -19.03 6.83 -12.63
CA VAL A 422 -19.10 8.27 -12.90
C VAL A 422 -20.09 8.48 -14.02
N VAL A 423 -21.08 9.35 -13.79
CA VAL A 423 -22.17 9.63 -14.74
C VAL A 423 -22.07 11.10 -15.18
N ASP A 424 -22.21 11.40 -16.47
CA ASP A 424 -22.28 12.78 -16.96
C ASP A 424 -23.65 13.44 -16.68
N THR A 425 -23.78 14.71 -17.08
CA THR A 425 -25.02 15.48 -16.93
C THR A 425 -26.21 14.93 -17.70
N ASP A 426 -25.95 14.07 -18.70
CA ASP A 426 -26.98 13.47 -19.54
C ASP A 426 -27.38 12.07 -19.03
N GLY A 427 -26.79 11.60 -17.92
CA GLY A 427 -27.08 10.30 -17.33
C GLY A 427 -26.26 9.14 -17.92
N ASN A 428 -25.26 9.42 -18.77
CA ASN A 428 -24.42 8.36 -19.32
C ASN A 428 -23.29 7.98 -18.37
N VAL A 429 -23.01 6.69 -18.22
CA VAL A 429 -21.82 6.21 -17.52
C VAL A 429 -20.58 6.61 -18.34
N CYS A 430 -19.71 7.43 -17.77
CA CYS A 430 -18.49 7.92 -18.42
C CYS A 430 -17.23 7.22 -17.92
N GLY A 431 -17.27 6.61 -16.73
CA GLY A 431 -16.13 5.88 -16.20
C GLY A 431 -16.37 5.19 -14.87
N LEU A 432 -15.31 4.57 -14.38
CA LEU A 432 -15.26 3.90 -13.08
C LEU A 432 -14.25 4.62 -12.18
N ILE A 433 -14.66 4.95 -10.96
CA ILE A 433 -13.77 5.50 -9.95
C ILE A 433 -12.73 4.44 -9.58
N PHE A 434 -11.46 4.84 -9.59
CA PHE A 434 -10.34 3.98 -9.23
C PHE A 434 -9.67 4.42 -7.92
N GLY A 435 -9.80 5.69 -7.54
CA GLY A 435 -9.25 6.21 -6.29
C GLY A 435 -9.62 7.66 -6.06
N GLY A 436 -9.51 8.11 -4.82
CA GLY A 436 -9.75 9.48 -4.38
C GLY A 436 -8.48 10.17 -3.89
N PHE A 437 -8.46 11.49 -3.94
CA PHE A 437 -7.49 12.35 -3.28
C PHE A 437 -8.22 13.52 -2.63
N SER A 438 -8.00 13.71 -1.33
CA SER A 438 -8.53 14.83 -0.56
C SER A 438 -7.39 15.49 0.19
N GLY A 439 -7.09 16.75 -0.09
CA GLY A 439 -5.95 17.43 0.51
C GLY A 439 -5.81 18.90 0.16
N ARG A 440 -5.00 19.62 0.93
CA ARG A 440 -4.65 21.01 0.63
C ARG A 440 -3.58 21.05 -0.47
N CYS A 441 -3.93 21.63 -1.61
CA CYS A 441 -3.04 21.84 -2.75
C CYS A 441 -2.75 23.34 -2.93
N GLY A 442 -1.46 23.69 -3.00
CA GLY A 442 -1.00 25.05 -3.26
C GLY A 442 0.53 25.16 -3.06
N PRO A 443 1.16 26.24 -3.58
CA PRO A 443 2.57 26.50 -3.32
C PRO A 443 2.81 26.79 -1.83
N SER A 444 3.94 26.35 -1.28
CA SER A 444 4.28 26.49 0.15
C SER A 444 4.26 27.93 0.67
N SER A 445 4.34 28.91 -0.22
CA SER A 445 4.36 30.35 0.07
C SER A 445 3.03 31.07 -0.20
N GLY A 446 1.93 30.36 -0.49
CA GLY A 446 0.66 30.97 -0.89
C GLY A 446 -0.58 30.34 -0.27
N ASP A 447 -1.75 30.86 -0.67
CA ASP A 447 -3.04 30.32 -0.24
C ASP A 447 -3.21 28.88 -0.75
N ASN A 448 -3.26 27.94 0.17
CA ASN A 448 -3.57 26.54 -0.12
C ASN A 448 -5.09 26.37 -0.28
N TYR A 449 -5.50 25.65 -1.33
CA TYR A 449 -6.89 25.31 -1.56
C TYR A 449 -7.12 23.86 -1.17
N TYR A 450 -8.20 23.58 -0.45
CA TYR A 450 -8.60 22.19 -0.21
C TYR A 450 -9.20 21.64 -1.51
N VAL A 451 -8.63 20.55 -2.02
CA VAL A 451 -9.02 19.90 -3.27
C VAL A 451 -9.46 18.48 -2.95
N ASN A 452 -10.66 18.14 -3.40
CA ASN A 452 -11.15 16.78 -3.49
C ASN A 452 -11.16 16.40 -4.97
N ALA A 453 -10.49 15.32 -5.34
CA ALA A 453 -10.39 14.83 -6.71
C ALA A 453 -10.52 13.30 -6.74
N GLY A 454 -11.03 12.77 -7.85
CA GLY A 454 -11.14 11.33 -8.07
C GLY A 454 -10.47 10.93 -9.38
N LEU A 455 -9.77 9.80 -9.37
CA LEU A 455 -9.23 9.16 -10.56
C LEU A 455 -10.32 8.29 -11.18
N VAL A 456 -10.57 8.50 -12.47
CA VAL A 456 -11.63 7.81 -13.20
C VAL A 456 -11.03 7.08 -14.40
N THR A 457 -11.33 5.79 -14.54
CA THR A 457 -11.04 5.03 -15.75
C THR A 457 -12.21 5.21 -16.72
N PRO A 458 -11.99 5.77 -17.94
CA PRO A 458 -13.07 5.97 -18.90
C PRO A 458 -13.77 4.65 -19.25
N ILE A 459 -15.10 4.66 -19.31
CA ILE A 459 -15.88 3.44 -19.60
C ILE A 459 -15.53 2.87 -20.97
N SER A 460 -15.11 3.73 -21.91
CA SER A 460 -14.67 3.34 -23.25
C SER A 460 -13.39 2.50 -23.21
N ASP A 461 -12.49 2.75 -22.27
CA ASP A 461 -11.27 1.97 -22.08
C ASP A 461 -11.55 0.67 -21.33
N VAL A 462 -12.48 0.69 -20.37
CA VAL A 462 -13.02 -0.54 -19.75
C VAL A 462 -13.64 -1.44 -20.82
N ALA A 463 -14.48 -0.89 -21.69
CA ALA A 463 -15.11 -1.62 -22.78
C ALA A 463 -14.10 -2.19 -23.79
N LYS A 464 -13.04 -1.44 -24.14
CA LYS A 464 -11.93 -1.96 -24.96
C LYS A 464 -11.20 -3.11 -24.29
N SER A 465 -10.91 -3.00 -22.98
CA SER A 465 -10.27 -4.05 -22.19
C SER A 465 -11.11 -5.33 -22.16
N VAL A 466 -12.42 -5.21 -21.94
CA VAL A 466 -13.37 -6.33 -22.00
C VAL A 466 -13.41 -6.94 -23.40
N LYS A 467 -13.44 -6.11 -24.44
CA LYS A 467 -13.46 -6.58 -25.83
C LYS A 467 -12.21 -7.35 -26.24
N LEU A 468 -11.02 -6.89 -25.82
CA LEU A 468 -9.76 -7.60 -26.08
C LEU A 468 -9.71 -8.98 -25.42
N ARG A 469 -10.42 -9.16 -24.30
CA ARG A 469 -10.44 -10.40 -23.52
C ARG A 469 -11.57 -11.35 -23.88
N THR A 470 -12.55 -10.90 -24.66
CA THR A 470 -13.74 -11.69 -25.06
C THR A 470 -13.71 -12.16 -26.52
N VAL A 471 -12.64 -11.87 -27.27
CA VAL A 471 -12.44 -12.51 -28.58
C VAL A 471 -12.13 -13.99 -28.35
N ARG A 472 -13.01 -14.86 -28.81
CA ARG A 472 -12.82 -16.31 -28.83
C ARG A 472 -11.48 -16.60 -29.52
N LYS A 473 -10.53 -17.21 -28.80
CA LYS A 473 -9.41 -17.91 -29.43
C LYS A 473 -10.00 -19.15 -30.09
N ASP A 474 -10.54 -19.00 -31.29
CA ASP A 474 -10.79 -20.16 -32.11
C ASP A 474 -9.43 -20.81 -32.36
N HIS A 475 -9.26 -22.01 -31.82
CA HIS A 475 -8.12 -22.87 -32.09
C HIS A 475 -8.01 -23.01 -33.61
N ALA A 476 -7.01 -22.35 -34.20
CA ALA A 476 -6.60 -22.64 -35.56
C ALA A 476 -6.31 -24.14 -35.63
N ALA A 477 -7.11 -24.81 -36.44
CA ALA A 477 -7.10 -26.25 -36.63
C ALA A 477 -5.71 -26.74 -37.02
N TYR A 478 -5.31 -27.85 -36.40
CA TYR A 478 -4.30 -28.76 -36.92
C TYR A 478 -4.59 -29.04 -38.40
N ALA A 479 -3.67 -28.66 -39.29
CA ALA A 479 -3.66 -29.15 -40.66
C ALA A 479 -3.22 -30.62 -40.64
N PRO A 480 -3.88 -31.53 -41.38
CA PRO A 480 -3.41 -32.90 -41.52
C PRO A 480 -2.14 -32.94 -42.38
N VAL A 481 -1.16 -33.71 -41.92
CA VAL A 481 0.04 -34.07 -42.68
C VAL A 481 -0.39 -34.95 -43.87
N GLU A 482 -0.12 -34.51 -45.09
CA GLU A 482 -0.30 -35.33 -46.29
C GLU A 482 0.75 -36.45 -46.35
N PRO A 483 0.40 -37.66 -46.82
CA PRO A 483 1.34 -38.76 -46.95
C PRO A 483 2.27 -38.55 -48.15
N PHE A 484 3.57 -38.67 -47.88
CA PHE A 484 4.63 -38.71 -48.88
C PHE A 484 4.41 -39.92 -49.80
N SER A 485 4.12 -39.68 -51.08
CA SER A 485 4.00 -40.71 -52.11
C SER A 485 5.37 -40.97 -52.72
N GLU A 486 5.80 -42.23 -52.64
CA GLU A 486 6.91 -42.77 -53.43
C GLU A 486 6.56 -42.73 -54.92
N GLY A 487 7.39 -42.08 -55.71
CA GLY A 487 7.38 -42.13 -57.17
C GLY A 487 8.77 -42.40 -57.68
N LEU A 488 9.04 -43.69 -57.97
CA LEU A 488 10.08 -44.09 -58.91
C LEU A 488 9.86 -43.38 -60.24
N GLU A 489 10.91 -42.80 -60.82
CA GLU A 489 11.15 -42.94 -62.25
C GLU A 489 12.64 -42.86 -62.58
N ALA A 490 13.06 -43.81 -63.41
CA ALA A 490 14.40 -44.05 -63.87
C ALA A 490 14.60 -43.48 -65.30
N SER A 491 15.85 -43.54 -65.77
CA SER A 491 16.33 -43.33 -67.15
C SER A 491 16.61 -41.86 -67.53
N SER A 492 17.65 -41.49 -68.29
CA SER A 492 18.80 -42.17 -68.90
C SER A 492 19.63 -41.12 -69.65
N HIS A 493 20.98 -41.14 -69.49
CA HIS A 493 22.09 -40.88 -70.44
C HIS A 493 22.03 -39.76 -71.52
N PRO A 494 23.18 -39.22 -72.01
CA PRO A 494 24.53 -39.80 -72.10
C PRO A 494 25.49 -39.41 -70.97
#